data_AF-A0AAY4DIM4-F1
#
_entry.id   AF-A0AAY4DIM4-F1
#
_cell.length_a   1.000
_cell.length_b   1.000
_cell.length_c   1.000
_cell.angle_alpha   90.00
_cell.angle_beta   90.00
_cell.angle_gamma   90.00
#
_symmetry.space_group_name_H-M   'P 1'
#
loop_
_entity.id
_entity.type
_entity.pdbx_description
1 polymer ?
#
loop_
_entity_poly.entity_id
_entity_poly.type
_entity_poly.pdbx_seq_one_letter_code
_entity_poly.pdbx_strand_id
1 'polypeptide(L)'
;MKTFFYVSHMYALAMCIEDIPRRTFHQGGRTQYEANWNHTVFFYHHISNSLFIGGTGSVLHIDLEKSRVVKEYPLATQGENNCIEESCENTITLIEQWKDGLLVCGTNGGNPQCWVLDPQSNSVNMSCDGSGIAPYISCQNSLSLTVDGELYTAAPLFKDGTSLHFRRKLGLRADVWMYDKWVSEPTFISAFCAKRETDPDNEKMYVFFREKNLDNSPEADPWISRVARVCKVDEGGSKRFFQNIWTSFLKARLVCGVPRDSLYFNRLQDVYVIQNTLDWRKSLVYGLFSSSWNATAICIYSLEEIDRIFEQSTFKGFNQNIPQPRPGTCVKDSKTLPAETMNVIKEHSEMSEWIQPIHTEHPFHSSRYRYTRILVDTTVDANKTTRHVLLLSTGIFSVLIFHCYMANNSLDLLE
;
A
#
# COMPACT_ATOMS: atom_id res chain seq x y z
N MET A 1 -43.16 -50.73 -14.78
CA MET A 1 -42.86 -50.50 -13.35
C MET A 1 -41.80 -49.40 -13.31
N LYS A 2 -42.08 -48.25 -12.65
CA LYS A 2 -41.09 -47.21 -12.26
C LYS A 2 -40.46 -46.41 -13.44
N THR A 3 -40.20 -45.11 -13.42
CA THR A 3 -40.44 -43.98 -12.51
C THR A 3 -40.19 -42.71 -13.34
N PHE A 4 -40.94 -41.64 -13.09
CA PHE A 4 -40.67 -40.29 -13.60
C PHE A 4 -39.31 -39.77 -13.12
N PHE A 5 -38.48 -39.21 -14.01
CA PHE A 5 -37.40 -38.31 -13.60
C PHE A 5 -37.70 -36.90 -14.10
N TYR A 6 -38.03 -36.03 -13.15
CA TYR A 6 -38.01 -34.59 -13.28
C TYR A 6 -36.60 -34.12 -13.63
N VAL A 7 -36.42 -33.42 -14.75
CA VAL A 7 -35.20 -32.65 -15.01
C VAL A 7 -35.42 -31.26 -14.41
N SER A 8 -34.96 -31.08 -13.17
CA SER A 8 -34.83 -29.76 -12.55
C SER A 8 -33.75 -28.96 -13.30
N HIS A 9 -34.10 -27.74 -13.71
CA HIS A 9 -33.17 -26.77 -14.27
C HIS A 9 -32.01 -26.51 -13.30
N MET A 10 -30.83 -27.08 -13.58
CA MET A 10 -29.58 -26.53 -13.06
C MET A 10 -29.25 -25.28 -13.88
N TYR A 11 -29.45 -24.11 -13.28
CA TYR A 11 -28.72 -22.92 -13.68
C TYR A 11 -27.23 -23.19 -13.43
N ALA A 12 -26.52 -23.56 -14.49
CA ALA A 12 -25.06 -23.59 -14.47
C ALA A 12 -24.59 -22.13 -14.33
N LEU A 13 -24.22 -21.74 -13.11
CA LEU A 13 -23.28 -20.66 -12.87
C LEU A 13 -21.98 -21.08 -13.59
N ALA A 14 -21.74 -20.49 -14.75
CA ALA A 14 -20.44 -20.52 -15.39
C ALA A 14 -19.48 -19.75 -14.48
N MET A 15 -18.87 -20.45 -13.53
CA MET A 15 -17.59 -20.01 -12.97
C MET A 15 -16.63 -20.02 -14.15
N CYS A 16 -16.01 -18.88 -14.47
CA CYS A 16 -14.87 -18.83 -15.38
C CYS A 16 -13.76 -19.70 -14.78
N ILE A 17 -13.74 -20.97 -15.18
CA ILE A 17 -12.69 -21.94 -14.86
C ILE A 17 -11.87 -22.03 -16.15
N GLU A 18 -10.94 -21.12 -16.34
CA GLU A 18 -9.67 -21.42 -16.99
C GLU A 18 -8.69 -20.27 -16.71
N ASP A 19 -7.94 -20.39 -15.60
CA ASP A 19 -6.76 -19.54 -15.34
C ASP A 19 -5.61 -19.82 -16.35
N ILE A 20 -5.92 -20.33 -17.55
CA ILE A 20 -4.94 -20.65 -18.58
C ILE A 20 -4.75 -19.40 -19.43
N PRO A 21 -3.56 -18.76 -19.42
CA PRO A 21 -3.33 -17.59 -20.26
C PRO A 21 -3.59 -17.94 -21.73
N ARG A 22 -4.49 -17.21 -22.37
CA ARG A 22 -4.87 -17.37 -23.78
C ARG A 22 -3.67 -17.36 -24.73
N ARG A 23 -2.63 -16.61 -24.38
CA ARG A 23 -1.33 -16.61 -25.04
C ARG A 23 -0.21 -16.61 -24.01
N THR A 24 0.72 -17.54 -24.16
CA THR A 24 1.99 -17.55 -23.42
C THR A 24 3.09 -17.03 -24.31
N PHE A 25 3.65 -15.87 -23.96
CA PHE A 25 4.84 -15.35 -24.62
C PHE A 25 6.07 -15.79 -23.83
N HIS A 26 7.04 -16.37 -24.52
CA HIS A 26 8.38 -16.58 -23.95
C HIS A 26 9.21 -15.32 -24.19
N GLN A 27 9.83 -14.79 -23.13
CA GLN A 27 10.56 -13.53 -23.19
C GLN A 27 11.70 -13.58 -24.22
N GLY A 28 11.58 -12.78 -25.29
CA GLY A 28 12.62 -12.59 -26.30
C GLY A 28 13.45 -11.35 -25.97
N GLY A 29 14.55 -11.53 -25.26
CA GLY A 29 15.50 -10.48 -24.88
C GLY A 29 15.36 -10.05 -23.41
N ARG A 30 16.42 -10.29 -22.63
CA ARG A 30 16.59 -9.76 -21.28
C ARG A 30 17.66 -8.69 -21.36
N THR A 31 17.35 -7.45 -20.96
CA THR A 31 18.40 -6.49 -20.62
C THR A 31 18.99 -6.93 -19.29
N GLN A 32 20.04 -7.74 -19.36
CA GLN A 32 20.74 -8.21 -18.17
C GLN A 32 21.73 -7.13 -17.74
N TYR A 33 21.47 -6.54 -16.58
CA TYR A 33 22.43 -5.67 -15.91
C TYR A 33 23.38 -6.57 -15.11
N GLU A 34 24.69 -6.26 -15.11
CA GLU A 34 25.74 -7.05 -14.42
C GLU A 34 25.70 -6.90 -12.89
N ALA A 35 24.50 -6.79 -12.30
CA ALA A 35 24.30 -6.70 -10.87
C ALA A 35 23.28 -7.76 -10.43
N ASN A 36 23.70 -8.67 -9.55
CA ASN A 36 22.82 -9.66 -8.95
C ASN A 36 22.43 -9.18 -7.55
N TRP A 37 21.22 -8.64 -7.42
CA TRP A 37 20.71 -8.06 -6.18
C TRP A 37 19.55 -8.87 -5.62
N ASN A 38 19.62 -9.22 -4.35
CA ASN A 38 18.58 -9.97 -3.64
C ASN A 38 17.38 -9.09 -3.26
N HIS A 39 17.57 -7.77 -3.21
CA HIS A 39 16.56 -6.78 -2.92
C HIS A 39 16.72 -5.62 -3.90
N THR A 40 15.61 -5.17 -4.47
CA THR A 40 15.59 -4.08 -5.44
C THR A 40 14.43 -3.15 -5.21
N VAL A 41 14.67 -1.86 -5.36
CA VAL A 41 13.64 -0.82 -5.38
C VAL A 41 13.68 -0.07 -6.69
N PHE A 42 12.50 0.30 -7.18
CA PHE A 42 12.33 0.97 -8.47
C PHE A 42 11.69 2.33 -8.25
N PHE A 43 12.24 3.34 -8.91
CA PHE A 43 11.62 4.67 -9.01
C PHE A 43 11.60 5.13 -10.45
N TYR A 44 10.41 5.35 -10.99
CA TYR A 44 10.22 5.85 -12.34
C TYR A 44 10.03 7.37 -12.31
N HIS A 45 10.94 8.09 -12.94
CA HIS A 45 10.87 9.53 -13.08
C HIS A 45 10.21 9.90 -14.42
N HIS A 46 8.91 10.21 -14.37
CA HIS A 46 8.07 10.46 -15.54
C HIS A 46 8.60 11.58 -16.45
N ILE A 47 9.17 12.65 -15.89
CA ILE A 47 9.59 13.84 -16.67
C ILE A 47 10.81 13.53 -17.55
N SER A 48 11.79 12.82 -17.01
CA SER A 48 13.01 12.46 -17.74
C SER A 48 12.93 11.07 -18.40
N ASN A 49 11.76 10.42 -18.35
CA ASN A 49 11.56 9.05 -18.82
C ASN A 49 12.68 8.10 -18.36
N SER A 50 13.06 8.21 -17.08
CA SER A 50 14.21 7.51 -16.52
C SER A 50 13.76 6.55 -15.41
N LEU A 51 14.41 5.40 -15.33
CA LEU A 51 14.23 4.42 -14.27
C LEU A 51 15.45 4.41 -13.35
N PHE A 52 15.22 4.59 -12.06
CA PHE A 52 16.23 4.41 -11.03
C PHE A 52 16.01 3.07 -10.35
N ILE A 53 17.05 2.24 -10.27
CA ILE A 53 17.01 0.94 -9.61
C ILE A 53 18.03 0.95 -8.47
N GLY A 54 17.53 0.91 -7.24
CA GLY A 54 18.37 0.74 -6.06
C GLY A 54 18.55 -0.74 -5.75
N GLY A 55 19.76 -1.11 -5.37
CA GLY A 55 20.04 -2.46 -4.87
C GLY A 55 21.18 -2.45 -3.85
N THR A 56 22.00 -3.50 -3.84
CA THR A 56 23.13 -3.57 -2.91
C THR A 56 24.25 -2.64 -3.38
N GLY A 57 24.57 -1.64 -2.56
CA GLY A 57 25.76 -0.80 -2.67
C GLY A 57 25.67 0.32 -3.72
N SER A 58 24.62 0.40 -4.53
CA SER A 58 24.47 1.46 -5.53
C SER A 58 23.03 1.67 -6.01
N VAL A 59 22.84 2.77 -6.75
CA VAL A 59 21.65 3.07 -7.55
C VAL A 59 22.04 3.17 -9.02
N LEU A 60 21.37 2.42 -9.88
CA LEU A 60 21.48 2.54 -11.33
C LEU A 60 20.47 3.55 -11.86
N HIS A 61 20.92 4.45 -12.72
CA HIS A 61 20.08 5.34 -13.52
C HIS A 61 20.04 4.84 -14.96
N ILE A 62 18.85 4.47 -15.41
CA ILE A 62 18.57 3.92 -16.73
C ILE A 62 17.72 4.92 -17.51
N ASP A 63 18.16 5.20 -18.73
CA ASP A 63 17.38 5.92 -19.74
C ASP A 63 16.55 4.90 -20.51
N LEU A 64 15.22 4.98 -20.40
CA LEU A 64 14.32 4.00 -20.98
C LEU A 64 14.22 4.12 -22.51
N GLU A 65 14.46 5.31 -23.07
CA GLU A 65 14.49 5.51 -24.52
C GLU A 65 15.69 4.80 -25.15
N LYS A 66 16.86 4.94 -24.51
CA LYS A 66 18.10 4.30 -24.96
C LYS A 66 18.28 2.87 -24.45
N SER A 67 17.40 2.43 -23.54
CA SER A 67 17.45 1.11 -22.89
C SER A 67 18.83 0.75 -22.33
N ARG A 68 19.53 1.73 -21.73
CA ARG A 68 20.89 1.53 -21.21
C ARG A 68 21.10 2.24 -19.86
N VAL A 69 22.07 1.73 -19.10
CA VAL A 69 22.57 2.42 -17.91
C VAL A 69 23.25 3.72 -18.36
N VAL A 70 22.79 4.84 -17.81
CA VAL A 70 23.40 6.16 -17.98
C VAL A 70 24.48 6.36 -16.94
N LYS A 71 24.20 5.95 -15.70
CA LYS A 71 25.10 6.13 -14.56
C LYS A 71 24.82 5.14 -13.43
N GLU A 72 25.86 4.86 -12.67
CA GLU A 72 25.78 4.20 -11.37
C GLU A 72 26.22 5.18 -10.27
N TYR A 73 25.42 5.26 -9.21
CA TYR A 73 25.71 6.05 -8.01
C TYR A 73 26.14 5.10 -6.88
N PRO A 74 27.44 4.99 -6.56
CA PRO A 74 27.92 4.12 -5.50
C PRO A 74 27.51 4.69 -4.13
N LEU A 75 26.92 3.83 -3.32
CA LEU A 75 26.42 4.09 -1.96
C LEU A 75 26.89 2.96 -1.03
N ALA A 76 28.17 2.57 -1.12
CA ALA A 76 28.72 1.57 -0.21
C ALA A 76 28.72 2.07 1.24
N THR A 77 28.69 1.13 2.18
CA THR A 77 28.64 1.42 3.62
C THR A 77 29.85 2.25 4.06
N GLN A 78 29.60 3.28 4.87
CA GLN A 78 30.66 4.11 5.44
C GLN A 78 31.03 3.60 6.84
N GLY A 79 32.04 2.73 6.94
CA GLY A 79 32.62 2.27 8.21
C GLY A 79 32.37 0.79 8.51
N GLU A 80 33.43 0.06 8.89
CA GLU A 80 33.43 -1.39 9.14
C GLU A 80 33.05 -1.79 10.58
N ASN A 81 32.89 -0.83 11.49
CA ASN A 81 32.75 -1.15 12.92
C ASN A 81 31.27 -1.15 13.35
N ASN A 82 30.73 -2.34 13.65
CA ASN A 82 29.41 -2.64 14.23
C ASN A 82 28.23 -2.88 13.26
N CYS A 83 28.38 -3.86 12.37
CA CYS A 83 27.30 -4.34 11.52
C CYS A 83 26.35 -5.30 12.26
N ILE A 84 25.07 -5.34 11.85
CA ILE A 84 24.06 -6.23 12.45
C ILE A 84 24.15 -7.66 11.88
N GLU A 85 24.55 -7.81 10.62
CA GLU A 85 24.71 -9.11 9.93
C GLU A 85 26.21 -9.41 9.66
N GLU A 86 26.52 -10.65 9.24
CA GLU A 86 27.88 -11.03 8.80
C GLU A 86 28.35 -10.20 7.58
N SER A 87 27.43 -9.63 6.80
CA SER A 87 27.72 -8.70 5.71
C SER A 87 27.38 -7.26 6.09
N CYS A 88 28.34 -6.35 5.94
CA CYS A 88 28.18 -4.91 6.16
C CYS A 88 27.57 -4.18 4.94
N GLU A 89 26.73 -4.85 4.16
CA GLU A 89 26.20 -4.28 2.92
C GLU A 89 25.21 -3.13 3.19
N ASN A 90 25.23 -2.13 2.30
CA ASN A 90 24.16 -1.13 2.21
C ASN A 90 23.17 -1.58 1.14
N THR A 91 22.02 -2.09 1.55
CA THR A 91 20.92 -2.37 0.62
C THR A 91 20.03 -1.15 0.51
N ILE A 92 19.88 -0.60 -0.70
CA ILE A 92 18.94 0.49 -0.96
C ILE A 92 17.51 -0.04 -0.90
N THR A 93 16.68 0.61 -0.08
CA THR A 93 15.31 0.17 0.26
C THR A 93 14.26 1.25 0.00
N LEU A 94 14.68 2.45 -0.40
CA LEU A 94 13.81 3.58 -0.68
C LEU A 94 14.43 4.47 -1.74
N ILE A 95 13.63 4.87 -2.72
CA ILE A 95 13.91 5.97 -3.65
C ILE A 95 12.61 6.77 -3.83
N GLU A 96 12.63 8.05 -3.46
CA GLU A 96 11.47 8.94 -3.53
C GLU A 96 11.84 10.27 -4.18
N GLN A 97 10.89 10.91 -4.86
CA GLN A 97 11.07 12.30 -5.29
C GLN A 97 11.24 13.17 -4.04
N TRP A 98 12.27 14.02 -4.04
CA TRP A 98 12.55 14.90 -2.90
C TRP A 98 13.15 16.24 -3.34
N LYS A 99 12.34 17.29 -3.23
CA LYS A 99 12.68 18.62 -3.77
C LYS A 99 13.08 18.48 -5.25
N ASP A 100 14.22 19.04 -5.63
CA ASP A 100 14.76 18.99 -7.01
C ASP A 100 15.54 17.71 -7.32
N GLY A 101 15.69 16.79 -6.36
CA GLY A 101 16.44 15.55 -6.50
C GLY A 101 15.64 14.32 -6.05
N LEU A 102 16.37 13.25 -5.73
CA LEU A 102 15.82 12.00 -5.23
C LEU A 102 16.37 11.72 -3.84
N LEU A 103 15.49 11.46 -2.88
CA LEU A 103 15.89 10.92 -1.59
C LEU A 103 16.08 9.42 -1.74
N VAL A 104 17.26 8.94 -1.38
CA VAL A 104 17.63 7.53 -1.41
C VAL A 104 18.04 7.12 -0.02
N CYS A 105 17.48 6.03 0.49
CA CYS A 105 17.85 5.51 1.79
C CYS A 105 18.13 4.00 1.72
N GLY A 106 19.00 3.53 2.61
CA GLY A 106 19.40 2.13 2.67
C GLY A 106 19.81 1.69 4.07
N THR A 107 20.03 0.38 4.22
CA THR A 107 20.34 -0.28 5.51
C THR A 107 21.69 0.14 6.10
N ASN A 108 22.65 0.49 5.24
CA ASN A 108 24.01 0.95 5.57
C ASN A 108 24.66 0.16 6.72
N GLY A 109 24.79 -1.16 6.52
CA GLY A 109 25.39 -2.06 7.51
C GLY A 109 24.60 -2.18 8.82
N GLY A 110 23.29 -1.90 8.82
CA GLY A 110 22.47 -1.90 10.04
C GLY A 110 22.47 -0.58 10.80
N ASN A 111 22.84 0.52 10.12
CA ASN A 111 22.69 1.88 10.62
C ASN A 111 22.07 2.74 9.51
N PRO A 112 20.74 2.67 9.32
CA PRO A 112 20.04 3.24 8.18
C PRO A 112 20.42 4.68 7.90
N GLN A 113 20.67 4.99 6.63
CA GLN A 113 21.18 6.29 6.21
C GLN A 113 20.48 6.74 4.93
N CYS A 114 20.32 8.06 4.79
CA CYS A 114 19.74 8.68 3.60
C CYS A 114 20.71 9.64 2.91
N TRP A 115 20.56 9.73 1.59
CA TRP A 115 21.30 10.59 0.66
C TRP A 115 20.32 11.32 -0.27
N VAL A 116 20.69 12.50 -0.74
CA VAL A 116 20.02 13.16 -1.86
C VAL A 116 20.87 12.98 -3.10
N LEU A 117 20.31 12.32 -4.11
CA LEU A 117 20.85 12.23 -5.45
C LEU A 117 20.30 13.37 -6.29
N ASP A 118 21.18 14.09 -6.97
CA ASP A 118 20.80 15.05 -8.00
C ASP A 118 21.23 14.50 -9.37
N PRO A 119 20.28 14.04 -10.20
CA PRO A 119 20.57 13.52 -11.53
C PRO A 119 21.19 14.55 -12.48
N GLN A 120 20.91 15.86 -12.29
CA GLN A 120 21.41 16.92 -13.16
C GLN A 120 22.86 17.26 -12.86
N SER A 121 23.17 17.56 -11.60
CA SER A 121 24.55 17.84 -11.17
C SER A 121 25.38 16.58 -10.95
N ASN A 122 24.76 15.40 -11.09
CA ASN A 122 25.43 14.13 -10.99
C ASN A 122 26.06 13.88 -9.61
N SER A 123 25.52 14.52 -8.57
CA SER A 123 26.06 14.55 -7.21
C SER A 123 25.26 13.67 -6.25
N VAL A 124 25.94 13.23 -5.19
CA VAL A 124 25.38 12.43 -4.10
C VAL A 124 25.81 13.10 -2.81
N ASN A 125 24.84 13.57 -2.02
CA ASN A 125 25.12 14.24 -0.76
C ASN A 125 24.44 13.50 0.38
N MET A 126 25.18 13.24 1.46
CA MET A 126 24.60 12.67 2.67
C MET A 126 23.57 13.64 3.25
N SER A 127 22.37 13.12 3.53
CA SER A 127 21.20 13.94 3.89
C SER A 127 20.92 13.92 5.38
N CYS A 128 20.54 12.75 5.91
CA CYS A 128 20.09 12.61 7.30
C CYS A 128 20.16 11.15 7.76
N ASP A 129 20.04 10.95 9.08
CA ASP A 129 19.81 9.65 9.68
C ASP A 129 18.55 8.99 9.08
N GLY A 130 18.63 7.69 8.80
CA GLY A 130 17.57 6.92 8.16
C GLY A 130 16.64 6.20 9.13
N SER A 131 16.82 6.32 10.45
CA SER A 131 16.00 5.62 11.44
C SER A 131 14.53 6.04 11.34
N GLY A 132 13.63 5.06 11.16
CA GLY A 132 12.21 5.32 10.90
C GLY A 132 11.88 5.81 9.49
N ILE A 133 12.87 5.86 8.58
CA ILE A 133 12.71 6.11 7.14
C ILE A 133 13.04 4.86 6.33
N ALA A 134 14.15 4.20 6.64
CA ALA A 134 14.61 2.96 6.04
C ALA A 134 14.76 1.86 7.12
N PRO A 135 14.60 0.58 6.76
CA PRO A 135 14.81 -0.53 7.68
C PRO A 135 16.30 -0.78 7.96
N TYR A 136 16.57 -1.48 9.07
CA TYR A 136 17.92 -1.86 9.48
C TYR A 136 18.47 -3.04 8.67
N ILE A 137 17.58 -3.91 8.18
CA ILE A 137 17.91 -5.04 7.28
C ILE A 137 16.86 -5.12 6.16
N SER A 138 17.24 -5.65 5.00
CA SER A 138 16.42 -5.57 3.77
C SER A 138 15.12 -6.39 3.80
N CYS A 139 15.00 -7.34 4.73
CA CYS A 139 13.80 -8.16 4.91
C CYS A 139 12.76 -7.53 5.86
N GLN A 140 13.13 -6.49 6.60
CA GLN A 140 12.18 -5.75 7.43
C GLN A 140 11.23 -4.95 6.53
N ASN A 141 9.96 -4.92 6.93
CA ASN A 141 8.95 -4.18 6.18
C ASN A 141 9.19 -2.67 6.27
N SER A 142 9.09 -2.01 5.12
CA SER A 142 9.09 -0.56 5.03
C SER A 142 8.15 -0.07 3.93
N LEU A 143 7.69 1.16 4.07
CA LEU A 143 6.86 1.89 3.11
C LEU A 143 7.25 3.36 3.14
N SER A 144 7.25 4.01 1.98
CA SER A 144 7.47 5.44 1.83
C SER A 144 6.50 6.06 0.84
N LEU A 145 6.29 7.36 0.99
CA LEU A 145 5.52 8.18 0.07
C LEU A 145 5.85 9.65 0.28
N THR A 146 6.24 10.37 -0.78
CA THR A 146 6.33 11.83 -0.74
C THR A 146 5.03 12.48 -1.20
N VAL A 147 4.50 13.43 -0.43
CA VAL A 147 3.33 14.25 -0.78
C VAL A 147 3.59 15.70 -0.45
N ASP A 148 3.48 16.57 -1.46
CA ASP A 148 3.62 18.02 -1.34
C ASP A 148 4.90 18.46 -0.57
N GLY A 149 6.01 17.76 -0.81
CA GLY A 149 7.31 18.05 -0.18
C GLY A 149 7.50 17.47 1.22
N GLU A 150 6.53 16.70 1.73
CA GLU A 150 6.60 16.00 3.01
C GLU A 150 6.77 14.49 2.77
N LEU A 151 7.69 13.86 3.50
CA LEU A 151 7.92 12.42 3.46
C LEU A 151 7.11 11.72 4.55
N TYR A 152 6.27 10.78 4.11
CA TYR A 152 5.56 9.85 4.97
C TYR A 152 6.22 8.49 4.88
N THR A 153 6.43 7.85 6.02
CA THR A 153 7.13 6.57 6.11
C THR A 153 6.44 5.64 7.08
N ALA A 154 6.57 4.34 6.84
CA ALA A 154 6.44 3.33 7.86
C ALA A 154 7.67 2.44 7.80
N ALA A 155 8.62 2.65 8.71
CA ALA A 155 9.83 1.84 8.84
C ALA A 155 10.18 1.67 10.33
N PRO A 156 10.97 0.67 10.72
CA PRO A 156 11.36 0.48 12.12
C PRO A 156 12.16 1.65 12.69
N LEU A 157 11.94 2.00 13.96
CA LEU A 157 12.82 2.92 14.70
C LEU A 157 13.91 2.17 15.47
N PHE A 158 13.75 0.86 15.67
CA PHE A 158 14.68 0.04 16.43
C PHE A 158 15.22 -1.12 15.60
N LYS A 159 16.44 -1.57 15.93
CA LYS A 159 17.19 -2.59 15.18
C LYS A 159 16.46 -3.93 15.07
N ASP A 160 15.67 -4.29 16.07
CA ASP A 160 14.86 -5.51 16.12
C ASP A 160 13.63 -5.50 15.20
N GLY A 161 13.39 -4.39 14.48
CA GLY A 161 12.27 -4.23 13.57
C GLY A 161 11.00 -3.68 14.25
N THR A 162 11.06 -3.34 15.54
CA THR A 162 9.91 -2.82 16.29
C THR A 162 9.72 -1.31 16.09
N SER A 163 8.59 -0.80 16.62
CA SER A 163 8.12 0.58 16.40
C SER A 163 7.94 0.88 14.90
N LEU A 164 7.32 -0.05 14.18
CA LEU A 164 6.95 0.09 12.78
C LEU A 164 5.65 0.89 12.69
N HIS A 165 5.76 2.22 12.60
CA HIS A 165 4.62 3.12 12.60
C HIS A 165 4.56 3.96 11.33
N PHE A 166 3.35 4.26 10.88
CA PHE A 166 3.13 5.29 9.86
C PHE A 166 3.31 6.69 10.44
N ARG A 167 4.18 7.50 9.84
CA ARG A 167 4.60 8.81 10.36
C ARG A 167 4.92 9.78 9.22
N ARG A 168 4.77 11.07 9.49
CA ARG A 168 5.38 12.16 8.70
C ARG A 168 6.73 12.45 9.34
N LYS A 169 7.81 12.34 8.57
CA LYS A 169 9.18 12.26 9.13
C LYS A 169 10.16 13.29 8.59
N LEU A 170 9.97 13.77 7.37
CA LEU A 170 10.79 14.85 6.79
C LEU A 170 9.88 15.84 6.08
N GLY A 171 10.21 17.12 6.16
CA GLY A 171 9.48 18.20 5.50
C GLY A 171 9.55 19.49 6.29
N LEU A 172 8.66 20.44 5.99
CA LEU A 172 8.56 21.71 6.70
C LEU A 172 7.68 21.60 7.94
N ARG A 173 6.77 20.63 7.96
CA ARG A 173 5.80 20.44 9.03
C ARG A 173 6.40 19.61 10.15
N ALA A 174 5.78 19.67 11.34
CA ALA A 174 6.25 18.88 12.46
C ALA A 174 6.11 17.38 12.19
N ASP A 175 7.07 16.59 12.71
CA ASP A 175 6.97 15.14 12.74
C ASP A 175 5.71 14.72 13.52
N VAL A 176 4.93 13.82 12.94
CA VAL A 176 3.75 13.23 13.59
C VAL A 176 3.78 11.73 13.35
N TRP A 177 3.52 10.94 14.39
CA TRP A 177 3.60 9.48 14.33
C TRP A 177 2.35 8.80 14.91
N MET A 178 2.24 7.51 14.62
CA MET A 178 1.18 6.65 15.13
C MET A 178 1.38 6.31 16.60
N TYR A 179 0.30 6.16 17.35
CA TYR A 179 0.34 5.60 18.70
C TYR A 179 0.50 4.07 18.65
N ASP A 180 1.49 3.54 19.38
CA ASP A 180 1.95 2.14 19.30
C ASP A 180 0.82 1.10 19.46
N LYS A 181 -0.19 1.41 20.29
CA LYS A 181 -1.29 0.48 20.59
C LYS A 181 -2.34 0.37 19.48
N TRP A 182 -2.29 1.22 18.45
CA TRP A 182 -3.31 1.20 17.39
C TRP A 182 -3.14 0.05 16.39
N VAL A 183 -1.98 -0.57 16.34
CA VAL A 183 -1.70 -1.69 15.43
C VAL A 183 -1.02 -2.83 16.20
N SER A 184 -1.13 -4.04 15.69
CA SER A 184 -0.45 -5.21 16.26
C SER A 184 0.37 -5.93 15.20
N GLU A 185 1.71 -5.87 15.32
CA GLU A 185 2.65 -6.51 14.38
C GLU A 185 2.28 -6.21 12.90
N PRO A 186 2.20 -4.92 12.50
CA PRO A 186 1.73 -4.57 11.17
C PRO A 186 2.73 -5.00 10.10
N THR A 187 2.23 -5.30 8.91
CA THR A 187 3.00 -5.20 7.67
C THR A 187 2.31 -4.19 6.78
N PHE A 188 2.96 -3.08 6.48
CA PHE A 188 2.49 -2.03 5.57
C PHE A 188 2.71 -2.47 4.11
N ILE A 189 1.68 -2.29 3.28
CA ILE A 189 1.67 -2.72 1.87
C ILE A 189 1.79 -1.51 0.94
N SER A 190 0.95 -0.50 1.14
CA SER A 190 0.84 0.65 0.23
C SER A 190 0.24 1.85 0.94
N ALA A 191 0.53 3.05 0.45
CA ALA A 191 -0.12 4.27 0.88
C ALA A 191 -0.32 5.21 -0.31
N PHE A 192 -1.32 6.07 -0.22
CA PHE A 192 -1.52 7.16 -1.17
C PHE A 192 -2.21 8.36 -0.51
N CYS A 193 -2.09 9.53 -1.12
CA CYS A 193 -2.86 10.71 -0.75
C CYS A 193 -4.07 10.85 -1.67
N ALA A 194 -5.26 10.90 -1.09
CA ALA A 194 -6.47 11.27 -1.79
C ALA A 194 -6.58 12.81 -1.83
N LYS A 195 -6.14 13.40 -2.95
CA LYS A 195 -6.22 14.85 -3.16
C LYS A 195 -7.66 15.30 -3.36
N ARG A 196 -7.97 16.53 -2.93
CA ARG A 196 -9.31 17.13 -2.98
C ARG A 196 -9.18 18.58 -3.44
N GLU A 197 -9.27 18.81 -4.75
CA GLU A 197 -9.02 20.13 -5.35
C GLU A 197 -9.90 21.25 -4.75
N THR A 198 -11.18 20.96 -4.49
CA THR A 198 -12.13 21.93 -3.93
C THR A 198 -12.12 22.00 -2.40
N ASP A 199 -11.41 21.09 -1.73
CA ASP A 199 -11.40 20.97 -0.27
C ASP A 199 -10.05 20.40 0.27
N PRO A 200 -8.95 21.16 0.13
CA PRO A 200 -7.61 20.66 0.47
C PRO A 200 -7.43 20.30 1.96
N ASP A 201 -8.20 20.94 2.85
CA ASP A 201 -8.15 20.68 4.29
C ASP A 201 -8.66 19.28 4.65
N ASN A 202 -9.49 18.67 3.78
CA ASN A 202 -10.00 17.31 3.94
C ASN A 202 -9.22 16.26 3.12
N GLU A 203 -8.06 16.60 2.59
CA GLU A 203 -7.16 15.62 1.99
C GLU A 203 -6.70 14.61 3.05
N LYS A 204 -6.71 13.34 2.65
CA LYS A 204 -6.45 12.21 3.54
C LYS A 204 -5.37 11.33 2.96
N MET A 205 -4.48 10.86 3.83
CA MET A 205 -3.55 9.79 3.54
C MET A 205 -4.24 8.48 3.87
N TYR A 206 -4.30 7.55 2.93
CA TYR A 206 -4.77 6.19 3.16
C TYR A 206 -3.58 5.25 3.18
N VAL A 207 -3.58 4.33 4.14
CA VAL A 207 -2.49 3.38 4.37
C VAL A 207 -3.08 1.98 4.48
N PHE A 208 -2.61 1.07 3.63
CA PHE A 208 -3.06 -0.31 3.57
C PHE A 208 -2.02 -1.21 4.22
N PHE A 209 -2.49 -2.07 5.10
CA PHE A 209 -1.62 -2.95 5.87
C PHE A 209 -2.36 -4.21 6.27
N ARG A 210 -1.61 -5.21 6.70
CA ARG A 210 -2.13 -6.36 7.46
C ARG A 210 -1.59 -6.27 8.88
N GLU A 211 -2.35 -6.76 9.84
CA GLU A 211 -1.93 -6.82 11.23
C GLU A 211 -2.35 -8.16 11.83
N LYS A 212 -1.75 -8.52 12.96
CA LYS A 212 -2.09 -9.73 13.68
C LYS A 212 -3.53 -9.68 14.15
N ASN A 213 -4.26 -10.76 13.91
CA ASN A 213 -5.59 -10.92 14.46
C ASN A 213 -5.49 -11.29 15.95
N LEU A 214 -6.17 -10.54 16.80
CA LEU A 214 -6.20 -10.77 18.24
C LEU A 214 -7.24 -11.83 18.64
N ASP A 215 -8.09 -12.24 17.69
CA ASP A 215 -8.98 -13.38 17.87
C ASP A 215 -8.17 -14.68 17.89
N ASN A 216 -8.12 -15.32 19.06
CA ASN A 216 -7.37 -16.57 19.29
C ASN A 216 -8.22 -17.82 19.01
N SER A 217 -9.40 -17.68 18.41
CA SER A 217 -10.23 -18.82 18.02
C SER A 217 -9.48 -19.70 17.00
N PRO A 218 -9.53 -21.04 17.09
CA PRO A 218 -8.80 -21.93 16.18
C PRO A 218 -9.11 -21.72 14.69
N GLU A 219 -10.31 -21.25 14.38
CA GLU A 219 -10.79 -21.00 13.02
C GLU A 219 -10.43 -19.61 12.48
N ALA A 220 -9.94 -18.72 13.34
CA ALA A 220 -9.59 -17.36 12.95
C ALA A 220 -8.31 -17.34 12.10
N ASP A 221 -8.32 -16.62 10.97
CA ASP A 221 -7.08 -16.36 10.25
C ASP A 221 -6.16 -15.52 11.16
N PRO A 222 -4.87 -15.88 11.29
CA PRO A 222 -3.94 -15.15 12.14
C PRO A 222 -3.70 -13.71 11.69
N TRP A 223 -4.10 -13.35 10.47
CA TRP A 223 -3.92 -12.02 9.91
C TRP A 223 -5.25 -11.41 9.52
N ILE A 224 -5.35 -10.09 9.67
CA ILE A 224 -6.47 -9.28 9.18
C ILE A 224 -5.95 -8.17 8.28
N SER A 225 -6.64 -7.93 7.17
CA SER A 225 -6.35 -6.83 6.26
C SER A 225 -7.07 -5.56 6.68
N ARG A 226 -6.37 -4.43 6.62
CA ARG A 226 -6.82 -3.12 7.07
C ARG A 226 -6.54 -2.05 6.05
N VAL A 227 -7.38 -1.03 6.06
CA VAL A 227 -7.01 0.31 5.61
C VAL A 227 -7.15 1.24 6.80
N ALA A 228 -6.18 2.13 6.96
CA ALA A 228 -6.26 3.26 7.87
C ALA A 228 -6.22 4.56 7.08
N ARG A 229 -6.67 5.64 7.73
CA ARG A 229 -6.52 6.98 7.22
C ARG A 229 -6.01 7.95 8.28
N VAL A 230 -5.33 9.00 7.83
CA VAL A 230 -5.04 10.23 8.59
C VAL A 230 -5.32 11.45 7.72
N CYS A 231 -5.67 12.57 8.31
CA CYS A 231 -5.80 13.83 7.61
C CYS A 231 -4.41 14.38 7.28
N LYS A 232 -4.21 14.81 6.03
CA LYS A 232 -2.92 15.38 5.60
C LYS A 232 -2.56 16.62 6.44
N VAL A 233 -3.58 17.40 6.84
CA VAL A 233 -3.42 18.63 7.63
C VAL A 233 -3.16 18.41 9.13
N ASP A 234 -3.14 17.17 9.62
CA ASP A 234 -2.92 16.88 11.03
C ASP A 234 -1.51 17.29 11.51
N GLU A 235 -1.44 17.97 12.65
CA GLU A 235 -0.24 18.51 13.31
C GLU A 235 0.02 17.85 14.67
N GLY A 236 -0.69 16.77 14.97
CA GLY A 236 -0.72 16.15 16.28
C GLY A 236 -1.57 16.92 17.29
N GLY A 237 -1.67 16.35 18.49
CA GLY A 237 -2.46 16.89 19.59
C GLY A 237 -1.72 17.95 20.41
N SER A 238 -2.43 18.44 21.43
CA SER A 238 -1.88 19.43 22.37
C SER A 238 -0.66 18.88 23.14
N LYS A 239 0.11 19.77 23.77
CA LYS A 239 1.23 19.38 24.66
C LYS A 239 0.82 18.44 25.80
N ARG A 240 -0.45 18.48 26.23
CA ARG A 240 -0.97 17.64 27.31
C ARG A 240 -1.48 16.29 26.82
N PHE A 241 -1.82 16.17 25.54
CA PHE A 241 -2.45 14.99 24.98
C PHE A 241 -2.05 14.82 23.52
N PHE A 242 -1.36 13.71 23.22
CA PHE A 242 -0.94 13.33 21.85
C PHE A 242 -0.06 14.35 21.13
N GLN A 243 0.85 15.01 21.84
CA GLN A 243 1.87 15.83 21.20
C GLN A 243 2.62 15.00 20.14
N ASN A 244 2.61 15.47 18.88
CA ASN A 244 3.21 14.80 17.72
C ASN A 244 2.68 13.37 17.45
N ILE A 245 1.49 13.04 17.94
CA ILE A 245 0.79 11.79 17.63
C ILE A 245 -0.43 12.12 16.79
N TRP A 246 -0.69 11.35 15.72
CA TRP A 246 -1.84 11.57 14.83
C TRP A 246 -3.14 11.74 15.62
N THR A 247 -3.90 12.79 15.35
CA THR A 247 -5.23 12.98 15.95
C THR A 247 -6.35 12.54 15.03
N SER A 248 -6.01 12.06 13.84
CA SER A 248 -6.98 11.69 12.80
C SER A 248 -6.88 10.24 12.35
N PHE A 249 -6.08 9.43 13.06
CA PHE A 249 -5.90 8.02 12.76
C PHE A 249 -7.18 7.24 13.04
N LEU A 250 -7.71 6.60 12.01
CA LEU A 250 -8.78 5.60 12.09
C LEU A 250 -8.42 4.42 11.20
N LYS A 251 -8.84 3.21 11.58
CA LYS A 251 -8.67 1.99 10.78
C LYS A 251 -9.96 1.20 10.64
N ALA A 252 -10.12 0.48 9.54
CA ALA A 252 -11.26 -0.39 9.27
C ALA A 252 -10.79 -1.71 8.67
N ARG A 253 -11.59 -2.78 8.87
CA ARG A 253 -11.33 -4.08 8.22
C ARG A 253 -11.62 -3.99 6.73
N LEU A 254 -10.70 -4.46 5.91
CA LEU A 254 -10.85 -4.60 4.47
C LEU A 254 -11.17 -6.07 4.14
N VAL A 255 -12.30 -6.35 3.49
CA VAL A 255 -12.82 -7.70 3.29
C VAL A 255 -12.76 -8.10 1.82
N CYS A 256 -12.20 -9.28 1.53
CA CYS A 256 -12.28 -9.91 0.22
C CYS A 256 -12.63 -11.39 0.40
N GLY A 257 -13.72 -11.86 -0.20
CA GLY A 257 -14.19 -13.23 0.03
C GLY A 257 -15.53 -13.54 -0.61
N VAL A 258 -16.05 -14.73 -0.26
CA VAL A 258 -17.38 -15.24 -0.58
C VAL A 258 -18.14 -15.42 0.73
N PRO A 259 -18.89 -14.40 1.20
CA PRO A 259 -19.50 -14.42 2.53
C PRO A 259 -20.44 -15.61 2.76
N ARG A 260 -21.19 -16.03 1.72
CA ARG A 260 -22.10 -17.19 1.78
C ARG A 260 -21.40 -18.48 2.20
N ASP A 261 -20.15 -18.64 1.78
CA ASP A 261 -19.34 -19.83 2.02
C ASP A 261 -18.37 -19.64 3.18
N SER A 262 -18.45 -18.50 3.88
CA SER A 262 -17.49 -18.10 4.93
C SER A 262 -16.03 -18.16 4.48
N LEU A 263 -15.79 -17.94 3.18
CA LEU A 263 -14.48 -18.04 2.56
C LEU A 263 -13.88 -16.64 2.42
N TYR A 264 -12.78 -16.36 3.12
CA TYR A 264 -12.14 -15.05 3.12
C TYR A 264 -10.65 -15.12 2.78
N PHE A 265 -10.20 -14.16 1.96
CA PHE A 265 -8.79 -13.92 1.65
C PHE A 265 -8.29 -12.81 2.58
N ASN A 266 -7.84 -13.19 3.78
CA ASN A 266 -7.57 -12.22 4.85
C ASN A 266 -6.20 -11.53 4.75
N ARG A 267 -5.33 -11.94 3.80
CA ARG A 267 -3.94 -11.49 3.74
C ARG A 267 -3.68 -10.60 2.53
N LEU A 268 -3.81 -9.30 2.70
CA LEU A 268 -3.45 -8.31 1.67
C LEU A 268 -1.97 -8.45 1.29
N GLN A 269 -1.71 -8.62 0.00
CA GLN A 269 -0.39 -8.78 -0.61
C GLN A 269 0.08 -7.48 -1.26
N ASP A 270 -0.78 -6.85 -2.06
CA ASP A 270 -0.44 -5.66 -2.83
C ASP A 270 -1.68 -4.81 -3.10
N VAL A 271 -1.50 -3.51 -3.36
CA VAL A 271 -2.58 -2.57 -3.66
C VAL A 271 -2.19 -1.65 -4.79
N TYR A 272 -3.07 -1.53 -5.79
CA TYR A 272 -2.97 -0.54 -6.85
C TYR A 272 -4.15 0.41 -6.80
N VAL A 273 -3.91 1.72 -6.96
CA VAL A 273 -4.96 2.75 -6.87
C VAL A 273 -5.03 3.53 -8.17
N ILE A 274 -6.18 3.49 -8.81
CA ILE A 274 -6.51 4.41 -9.91
C ILE A 274 -7.13 5.65 -9.29
N GLN A 275 -6.34 6.71 -9.19
CA GLN A 275 -6.83 8.00 -8.70
C GLN A 275 -7.55 8.77 -9.80
N ASN A 276 -8.74 9.28 -9.49
CA ASN A 276 -9.42 10.23 -10.34
C ASN A 276 -9.16 11.64 -9.83
N THR A 277 -8.45 12.45 -10.62
CA THR A 277 -8.02 13.80 -10.24
C THR A 277 -9.17 14.80 -10.18
N LEU A 278 -10.22 14.59 -10.98
CA LEU A 278 -11.39 15.48 -11.01
C LEU A 278 -12.38 15.18 -9.88
N ASP A 279 -12.53 13.91 -9.52
CA ASP A 279 -13.47 13.47 -8.51
C ASP A 279 -12.90 12.25 -7.76
N TRP A 280 -12.27 12.53 -6.62
CA TRP A 280 -11.62 11.51 -5.79
C TRP A 280 -12.57 10.36 -5.41
N ARG A 281 -13.88 10.60 -5.32
CA ARG A 281 -14.91 9.58 -4.99
C ARG A 281 -14.94 8.44 -5.99
N LYS A 282 -14.60 8.75 -7.26
CA LYS A 282 -14.52 7.78 -8.37
C LYS A 282 -13.19 7.03 -8.42
N SER A 283 -12.28 7.28 -7.49
CA SER A 283 -11.02 6.52 -7.41
C SER A 283 -11.31 5.08 -7.01
N LEU A 284 -10.58 4.14 -7.62
CA LEU A 284 -10.72 2.71 -7.40
C LEU A 284 -9.46 2.15 -6.74
N VAL A 285 -9.66 1.31 -5.74
CA VAL A 285 -8.60 0.61 -5.02
C VAL A 285 -8.69 -0.88 -5.37
N TYR A 286 -7.65 -1.41 -6.01
CA TYR A 286 -7.51 -2.83 -6.31
C TYR A 286 -6.65 -3.47 -5.24
N GLY A 287 -7.24 -4.34 -4.42
CA GLY A 287 -6.51 -5.12 -3.43
C GLY A 287 -6.28 -6.54 -3.93
N LEU A 288 -5.02 -6.98 -3.93
CA LEU A 288 -4.64 -8.37 -4.14
C LEU A 288 -4.49 -9.06 -2.77
N PHE A 289 -5.25 -10.12 -2.54
CA PHE A 289 -5.27 -10.86 -1.29
C PHE A 289 -4.83 -12.30 -1.51
N SER A 290 -4.29 -12.91 -0.46
CA SER A 290 -4.09 -14.36 -0.38
C SER A 290 -4.89 -14.97 0.78
N SER A 291 -5.14 -16.27 0.67
CA SER A 291 -5.76 -17.08 1.72
C SER A 291 -4.72 -17.95 2.44
N SER A 292 -5.14 -18.60 3.52
CA SER A 292 -4.32 -19.57 4.24
C SER A 292 -3.99 -20.83 3.42
N TRP A 293 -4.73 -21.10 2.33
CA TRP A 293 -4.51 -22.21 1.40
C TRP A 293 -3.81 -21.78 0.09
N ASN A 294 -3.10 -20.63 0.12
CA ASN A 294 -2.29 -20.12 -0.99
C ASN A 294 -3.05 -19.78 -2.29
N ALA A 295 -4.38 -19.69 -2.26
CA ALA A 295 -5.13 -19.09 -3.36
C ALA A 295 -5.04 -17.56 -3.27
N THR A 296 -5.21 -16.88 -4.40
CA THR A 296 -5.26 -15.42 -4.45
C THR A 296 -6.59 -14.93 -4.97
N ALA A 297 -6.95 -13.71 -4.57
CA ALA A 297 -8.14 -13.04 -5.04
C ALA A 297 -7.90 -11.54 -5.19
N ILE A 298 -8.63 -10.93 -6.11
CA ILE A 298 -8.61 -9.49 -6.34
C ILE A 298 -9.99 -8.97 -5.99
N CYS A 299 -10.02 -7.94 -5.16
CA CYS A 299 -11.23 -7.21 -4.82
C CYS A 299 -11.03 -5.72 -5.14
N ILE A 300 -12.09 -5.10 -5.65
CA ILE A 300 -12.09 -3.68 -6.04
C ILE A 300 -12.98 -2.92 -5.07
N TYR A 301 -12.48 -1.79 -4.56
CA TYR A 301 -13.19 -0.93 -3.63
C TYR A 301 -13.30 0.48 -4.22
N SER A 302 -14.42 1.17 -3.96
CA SER A 302 -14.52 2.60 -4.25
C SER A 302 -13.94 3.41 -3.09
N LEU A 303 -13.20 4.46 -3.40
CA LEU A 303 -12.68 5.35 -2.37
C LEU A 303 -13.81 6.10 -1.64
N GLU A 304 -14.93 6.35 -2.32
CA GLU A 304 -16.14 6.89 -1.70
C GLU A 304 -16.67 6.01 -0.57
N GLU A 305 -16.78 4.69 -0.77
CA GLU A 305 -17.29 3.78 0.27
C GLU A 305 -16.28 3.66 1.43
N ILE A 306 -14.98 3.60 1.12
CA ILE A 306 -13.93 3.64 2.13
C ILE A 306 -14.06 4.90 3.01
N ASP A 307 -14.21 6.08 2.40
CA ASP A 307 -14.36 7.34 3.14
C ASP A 307 -15.67 7.37 3.94
N ARG A 308 -16.78 6.89 3.34
CA ARG A 308 -18.09 6.81 3.99
C ARG A 308 -18.02 6.03 5.31
N ILE A 309 -17.34 4.88 5.32
CA ILE A 309 -17.15 4.07 6.54
C ILE A 309 -16.47 4.90 7.63
N PHE A 310 -15.39 5.62 7.33
CA PHE A 310 -14.71 6.45 8.32
C PHE A 310 -15.57 7.63 8.82
N GLU A 311 -16.36 8.24 7.93
CA GLU A 311 -17.18 9.40 8.28
C GLU A 311 -18.51 9.04 8.97
N GLN A 312 -19.04 7.83 8.78
CA GLN A 312 -20.39 7.46 9.24
C GLN A 312 -20.46 6.28 10.20
N SER A 313 -19.57 5.28 10.11
CA SER A 313 -19.63 4.09 10.98
C SER A 313 -19.46 4.46 12.46
N THR A 314 -19.96 3.64 13.36
CA THR A 314 -19.58 3.71 14.78
C THR A 314 -18.16 3.17 14.99
N PHE A 315 -17.60 3.40 16.18
CA PHE A 315 -16.31 2.87 16.59
C PHE A 315 -16.50 1.55 17.35
N LYS A 316 -15.64 0.56 17.08
CA LYS A 316 -15.74 -0.78 17.64
C LYS A 316 -15.61 -0.72 19.16
N GLY A 317 -16.61 -1.27 19.84
CA GLY A 317 -16.68 -1.29 21.31
C GLY A 317 -17.01 0.05 21.97
N PHE A 318 -17.36 1.09 21.18
CA PHE A 318 -17.78 2.39 21.71
C PHE A 318 -19.29 2.54 21.61
N ASN A 319 -19.98 2.46 22.75
CA ASN A 319 -21.44 2.47 22.82
C ASN A 319 -22.02 3.81 23.32
N GLN A 320 -21.18 4.83 23.50
CA GLN A 320 -21.60 6.16 23.97
C GLN A 320 -21.90 7.09 22.79
N ASN A 321 -22.42 8.28 23.10
CA ASN A 321 -22.60 9.31 22.09
C ASN A 321 -21.25 9.77 21.53
N ILE A 322 -21.15 9.83 20.21
CA ILE A 322 -19.92 10.27 19.52
C ILE A 322 -19.73 11.77 19.78
N PRO A 323 -18.59 12.19 20.37
CA PRO A 323 -18.34 13.59 20.70
C PRO A 323 -18.18 14.46 19.45
N GLN A 324 -18.28 15.78 19.62
CA GLN A 324 -18.08 16.77 18.57
C GLN A 324 -16.82 17.62 18.84
N PRO A 325 -15.97 17.89 17.83
CA PRO A 325 -16.04 17.35 16.47
C PRO A 325 -15.87 15.83 16.46
N ARG A 326 -16.44 15.17 15.45
CA ARG A 326 -16.38 13.71 15.32
C ARG A 326 -14.90 13.24 15.34
N PRO A 327 -14.56 12.21 16.15
CA PRO A 327 -13.24 11.62 16.16
C PRO A 327 -12.76 11.25 14.76
N GLY A 328 -11.58 11.76 14.38
CA GLY A 328 -11.00 11.56 13.07
C GLY A 328 -11.33 12.63 12.02
N THR A 329 -12.26 13.56 12.25
CA THR A 329 -12.53 14.63 11.27
C THR A 329 -11.31 15.53 11.06
N CYS A 330 -11.06 15.94 9.81
CA CYS A 330 -9.97 16.86 9.51
C CYS A 330 -10.31 18.26 10.01
N VAL A 331 -9.36 18.88 10.71
CA VAL A 331 -9.51 20.21 11.30
C VAL A 331 -8.27 21.03 11.00
N LYS A 332 -8.43 22.35 10.94
CA LYS A 332 -7.32 23.28 10.65
C LYS A 332 -6.24 23.28 11.74
N ASP A 333 -6.65 23.13 13.00
CA ASP A 333 -5.72 23.04 14.13
C ASP A 333 -6.09 21.86 15.05
N SER A 334 -5.42 20.73 14.83
CA SER A 334 -5.59 19.50 15.61
C SER A 334 -5.19 19.65 17.08
N LYS A 335 -4.42 20.67 17.44
CA LYS A 335 -3.97 20.88 18.83
C LYS A 335 -5.08 21.42 19.74
N THR A 336 -6.17 21.91 19.14
CA THR A 336 -7.34 22.44 19.85
C THR A 336 -8.44 21.41 20.08
N LEU A 337 -8.25 20.16 19.61
CA LEU A 337 -9.26 19.12 19.73
C LEU A 337 -9.60 18.82 21.21
N PRO A 338 -10.89 18.68 21.55
CA PRO A 338 -11.32 18.35 22.90
C PRO A 338 -10.79 16.99 23.36
N ALA A 339 -10.47 16.87 24.65
CA ALA A 339 -9.97 15.63 25.25
C ALA A 339 -10.92 14.44 25.04
N GLU A 340 -12.23 14.68 25.02
CA GLU A 340 -13.25 13.64 24.77
C GLU A 340 -13.13 13.05 23.37
N THR A 341 -13.06 13.89 22.33
CA THR A 341 -12.81 13.45 20.94
C THR A 341 -11.50 12.68 20.85
N MET A 342 -10.46 13.19 21.50
CA MET A 342 -9.13 12.60 21.47
C MET A 342 -9.05 11.24 22.20
N ASN A 343 -9.80 11.06 23.29
CA ASN A 343 -9.88 9.79 24.00
C ASN A 343 -10.54 8.69 23.15
N VAL A 344 -11.53 9.02 22.32
CA VAL A 344 -12.11 8.04 21.38
C VAL A 344 -11.08 7.60 20.35
N ILE A 345 -10.29 8.51 19.78
CA ILE A 345 -9.22 8.15 18.82
C ILE A 345 -8.18 7.25 19.50
N LYS A 346 -7.80 7.58 20.74
CA LYS A 346 -6.83 6.81 21.51
C LYS A 346 -7.28 5.37 21.75
N GLU A 347 -8.50 5.19 22.25
CA GLU A 347 -8.96 3.89 22.78
C GLU A 347 -9.83 3.10 21.78
N HIS A 348 -10.42 3.78 20.77
CA HIS A 348 -11.40 3.21 19.83
C HIS A 348 -11.16 3.65 18.37
N SER A 349 -9.93 3.53 17.86
CA SER A 349 -9.60 3.91 16.47
C SER A 349 -10.10 2.95 15.39
N GLU A 350 -10.62 1.77 15.75
CA GLU A 350 -11.18 0.80 14.79
C GLU A 350 -12.66 1.06 14.51
N MET A 351 -13.05 1.12 13.24
CA MET A 351 -14.46 1.22 12.82
C MET A 351 -15.20 -0.10 13.03
N SER A 352 -16.48 -0.03 13.42
CA SER A 352 -17.35 -1.20 13.59
C SER A 352 -17.72 -1.86 12.27
N GLU A 353 -18.09 -1.06 11.26
CA GLU A 353 -18.41 -1.57 9.93
C GLU A 353 -17.14 -1.99 9.18
N TRP A 354 -17.26 -3.06 8.39
CA TRP A 354 -16.19 -3.54 7.50
C TRP A 354 -16.34 -2.92 6.11
N ILE A 355 -15.22 -2.61 5.48
CA ILE A 355 -15.20 -2.12 4.11
C ILE A 355 -15.42 -3.29 3.16
N GLN A 356 -16.52 -3.22 2.42
CA GLN A 356 -16.90 -4.20 1.42
C GLN A 356 -16.41 -3.79 0.02
N PRO A 357 -16.05 -4.77 -0.83
CA PRO A 357 -15.75 -4.51 -2.22
C PRO A 357 -17.01 -4.16 -3.00
N ILE A 358 -16.84 -3.60 -4.20
CA ILE A 358 -17.94 -3.31 -5.14
C ILE A 358 -18.75 -4.58 -5.43
N HIS A 359 -18.09 -5.73 -5.52
CA HIS A 359 -18.72 -7.04 -5.66
C HIS A 359 -18.77 -7.76 -4.30
N THR A 360 -19.88 -7.60 -3.57
CA THR A 360 -19.99 -8.07 -2.17
C THR A 360 -20.09 -9.59 -2.02
N GLU A 361 -20.59 -10.30 -3.03
CA GLU A 361 -20.85 -11.75 -2.94
C GLU A 361 -19.63 -12.60 -3.32
N HIS A 362 -18.76 -12.10 -4.20
CA HIS A 362 -17.58 -12.82 -4.69
C HIS A 362 -16.44 -11.85 -5.03
N PRO A 363 -15.17 -12.27 -4.93
CA PRO A 363 -14.06 -11.48 -5.44
C PRO A 363 -14.20 -11.19 -6.93
N PHE A 364 -13.64 -10.06 -7.37
CA PHE A 364 -13.61 -9.69 -8.79
C PHE A 364 -12.84 -10.72 -9.64
N HIS A 365 -11.73 -11.23 -9.09
CA HIS A 365 -10.99 -12.36 -9.66
C HIS A 365 -10.55 -13.27 -8.51
N SER A 366 -10.51 -14.58 -8.75
CA SER A 366 -9.85 -15.51 -7.82
C SER A 366 -9.11 -16.57 -8.62
N SER A 367 -7.94 -16.97 -8.13
CA SER A 367 -7.06 -17.92 -8.81
C SER A 367 -6.34 -18.83 -7.81
N ARG A 368 -5.99 -20.03 -8.29
CA ARG A 368 -5.07 -20.95 -7.58
C ARG A 368 -3.60 -20.55 -7.71
N TYR A 369 -3.28 -19.62 -8.61
CA TYR A 369 -1.93 -19.07 -8.73
C TYR A 369 -1.62 -18.12 -7.58
N ARG A 370 -0.35 -18.10 -7.17
CA ARG A 370 0.16 -17.20 -6.14
C ARG A 370 0.71 -15.92 -6.76
N TYR A 371 -0.19 -14.97 -6.99
CA TYR A 371 0.19 -13.62 -7.36
C TYR A 371 0.83 -12.86 -6.19
N THR A 372 1.80 -12.02 -6.50
CA THR A 372 2.56 -11.25 -5.50
C THR A 372 2.46 -9.73 -5.71
N ARG A 373 2.27 -9.26 -6.95
CA ARG A 373 2.05 -7.84 -7.26
C ARG A 373 0.90 -7.64 -8.23
N ILE A 374 0.29 -6.47 -8.16
CA ILE A 374 -0.77 -6.00 -9.07
C ILE A 374 -0.44 -4.60 -9.59
N LEU A 375 -0.58 -4.42 -10.90
CA LEU A 375 -0.66 -3.11 -11.54
C LEU A 375 -1.92 -3.07 -12.40
N VAL A 376 -2.49 -1.88 -12.59
CA VAL A 376 -3.65 -1.69 -13.45
C VAL A 376 -3.38 -0.56 -14.42
N ASP A 377 -3.47 -0.85 -15.71
CA ASP A 377 -3.39 0.15 -16.78
C ASP A 377 -4.80 0.53 -17.26
N THR A 378 -4.98 1.78 -17.66
CA THR A 378 -6.25 2.29 -18.18
C THR A 378 -6.10 2.59 -19.67
N THR A 379 -6.81 1.82 -20.50
CA THR A 379 -6.75 1.94 -21.95
C THR A 379 -8.11 2.29 -22.52
N VAL A 380 -8.15 2.81 -23.75
CA VAL A 380 -9.39 3.08 -24.47
C VAL A 380 -9.43 2.15 -25.68
N ASP A 381 -10.48 1.35 -25.79
CA ASP A 381 -10.64 0.43 -26.92
C ASP A 381 -11.09 1.14 -28.21
N ALA A 382 -11.14 0.39 -29.32
CA ALA A 382 -11.57 0.92 -30.63
C ALA A 382 -13.00 1.49 -30.63
N ASN A 383 -13.83 1.08 -29.66
CA ASN A 383 -15.19 1.57 -29.45
C ASN A 383 -15.25 2.78 -28.51
N LYS A 384 -14.10 3.39 -28.18
CA LYS A 384 -13.96 4.51 -27.24
C LYS A 384 -14.44 4.17 -25.82
N THR A 385 -14.39 2.90 -25.45
CA THR A 385 -14.74 2.44 -24.10
C THR A 385 -13.48 2.30 -23.27
N THR A 386 -13.48 2.88 -22.07
CA THR A 386 -12.37 2.72 -21.11
C THR A 386 -12.34 1.29 -20.59
N ARG A 387 -11.15 0.66 -20.64
CA ARG A 387 -10.86 -0.69 -20.17
C ARG A 387 -9.75 -0.62 -19.13
N HIS A 388 -9.85 -1.49 -18.12
CA HIS A 388 -8.78 -1.66 -17.15
C HIS A 388 -8.03 -2.95 -17.48
N VAL A 389 -6.71 -2.89 -17.55
CA VAL A 389 -5.85 -4.04 -17.86
C VAL A 389 -5.06 -4.38 -16.62
N LEU A 390 -5.26 -5.57 -16.05
CA LEU A 390 -4.57 -6.03 -14.85
C LEU A 390 -3.29 -6.75 -15.25
N LEU A 391 -2.19 -6.34 -14.64
CA LEU A 391 -0.87 -6.93 -14.76
C LEU A 391 -0.54 -7.60 -13.42
N LEU A 392 -0.54 -8.94 -13.41
CA LEU A 392 -0.31 -9.73 -12.21
C LEU A 392 1.03 -10.44 -12.30
N SER A 393 1.90 -10.23 -11.32
CA SER A 393 3.16 -10.97 -11.24
C SER A 393 3.02 -12.21 -10.34
N THR A 394 3.67 -13.28 -10.75
CA THR A 394 3.81 -14.50 -9.94
C THR A 394 5.19 -14.55 -9.29
N GLY A 395 5.36 -15.37 -8.25
CA GLY A 395 6.66 -15.64 -7.65
C GLY A 395 7.69 -16.34 -8.55
N ILE A 396 7.38 -16.58 -9.84
CA ILE A 396 8.22 -17.32 -10.81
C ILE A 396 8.48 -16.47 -12.07
N PHE A 397 8.74 -15.17 -11.90
CA PHE A 397 9.10 -14.24 -13.00
C PHE A 397 8.13 -14.22 -14.20
N SER A 398 6.85 -14.55 -13.99
CA SER A 398 5.81 -14.48 -15.03
C SER A 398 4.84 -13.35 -14.74
N VAL A 399 4.45 -12.63 -15.79
CA VAL A 399 3.41 -11.58 -15.75
C VAL A 399 2.21 -12.05 -16.57
N LEU A 400 1.02 -12.01 -15.97
CA LEU A 400 -0.24 -12.29 -16.64
C LEU A 400 -0.99 -10.97 -16.90
N ILE A 401 -1.63 -10.88 -18.07
CA ILE A 401 -2.35 -9.69 -18.53
C ILE A 401 -3.83 -10.05 -18.68
N PHE A 402 -4.71 -9.35 -17.97
CA PHE A 402 -6.16 -9.56 -18.04
C PHE A 402 -6.86 -8.27 -18.49
N HIS A 403 -7.87 -8.40 -19.36
CA HIS A 403 -8.69 -7.25 -19.77
C HIS A 403 -9.99 -7.22 -18.98
N CYS A 404 -10.33 -6.07 -18.42
CA CYS A 404 -11.54 -5.87 -17.63
C CYS A 404 -12.44 -4.82 -18.29
N TYR A 405 -13.75 -5.00 -18.16
CA TYR A 405 -14.74 -4.08 -18.73
C TYR A 405 -15.88 -3.80 -17.77
N MET A 406 -16.43 -2.59 -17.89
CA MET A 406 -17.64 -2.17 -17.18
C MET A 406 -18.85 -2.42 -18.09
N ALA A 407 -19.69 -3.41 -17.81
CA ALA A 407 -21.01 -3.54 -18.42
C ALA A 407 -22.09 -3.36 -17.36
N ASN A 408 -23.05 -2.47 -17.57
CA ASN A 408 -24.21 -2.29 -16.66
C ASN A 408 -23.86 -2.15 -15.16
N ASN A 409 -22.83 -1.37 -14.82
CA ASN A 409 -22.28 -1.23 -13.45
C ASN A 409 -21.70 -2.53 -12.84
N SER A 410 -21.50 -3.61 -13.62
CA SER A 410 -20.65 -4.75 -13.26
C SER A 410 -19.31 -4.67 -13.98
N LEU A 411 -18.22 -4.90 -13.24
CA LEU A 411 -16.88 -5.07 -13.76
C LEU A 411 -16.72 -6.56 -14.06
N ASP A 412 -16.43 -6.92 -15.31
CA ASP A 412 -16.32 -8.31 -15.78
C ASP A 412 -14.95 -8.52 -16.48
N LEU A 413 -14.39 -9.72 -16.35
CA LEU A 413 -13.11 -10.13 -16.96
C LEU A 413 -13.31 -10.73 -18.36
N LEU A 414 -12.39 -10.45 -19.29
CA LEU A 414 -12.26 -11.11 -20.59
C LEU A 414 -10.85 -11.68 -20.75
N GLU A 415 -10.78 -12.88 -21.33
CA GLU A 415 -9.54 -13.62 -21.68
C GLU A 415 -8.90 -13.23 -23.02
#